data_AF-A0A3E0K9R3-F1
#
_entry.id   AF-A0A3E0K9R3-F1
#
_cell.length_a   1.000
_cell.length_b   1.000
_cell.length_c   1.000
_cell.angle_alpha   90.00
_cell.angle_beta   90.00
_cell.angle_gamma   90.00
#
_symmetry.space_group_name_H-M   'P 1'
#
loop_
_entity.id
_entity.type
_entity.pdbx_description
1 polymer ?
#
loop_
_entity_poly.entity_id
_entity_poly.type
_entity_poly.pdbx_seq_one_letter_code
_entity_poly.pdbx_strand_id
1 'polypeptide(L)'
;MWVVSLLSFVIGVAFTYVMMKQYAERRRPYQLFWSVSLAMFAVATFAEFWGAAFGWSVPVYKTFYFAGVALPGFFGVGTVYLMTRDKPLIGHVYAGLTVLIAVLFLLKVGGAELMVSAAELADQGIAPNHSEIMPATARRPYSVLLSAVGGVVLIAGALYSWLRFKLDYNRLIALGGLFFVFGGMLASRLSINEVLPFTNLLGIVLIFLGVQQAAKARRPQTQSTSAAG
;
A
#
# COMPACT_ATOMS: atom_id res chain seq x y z
N MET A 1 -17.62 -11.92 -2.45
CA MET A 1 -16.65 -10.84 -2.74
C MET A 1 -15.40 -10.92 -1.85
N TRP A 2 -15.52 -11.32 -0.59
CA TRP A 2 -14.40 -11.48 0.36
C TRP A 2 -13.24 -12.37 -0.12
N VAL A 3 -13.47 -13.31 -1.05
CA VAL A 3 -12.41 -14.15 -1.66
C VAL A 3 -11.33 -13.30 -2.33
N VAL A 4 -11.70 -12.18 -2.96
CA VAL A 4 -10.76 -11.28 -3.65
C VAL A 4 -9.83 -10.59 -2.64
N SER A 5 -10.37 -10.15 -1.50
CA SER A 5 -9.60 -9.58 -0.40
C SER A 5 -8.68 -10.63 0.23
N LEU A 6 -9.15 -11.88 0.37
CA LEU A 6 -8.33 -12.99 0.88
C LEU A 6 -7.16 -13.31 -0.06
N LEU A 7 -7.38 -13.34 -1.38
CA LEU A 7 -6.30 -13.51 -2.36
C LEU A 7 -5.29 -12.35 -2.29
N SER A 8 -5.79 -11.12 -2.15
CA SER A 8 -4.95 -9.94 -1.97
C SER A 8 -4.10 -10.05 -0.71
N PHE A 9 -4.68 -10.52 0.41
CA PHE A 9 -3.96 -10.78 1.65
C PHE A 9 -2.83 -11.80 1.45
N VAL A 10 -3.11 -12.96 0.84
CA VAL A 10 -2.11 -14.00 0.60
C VAL A 10 -0.96 -13.48 -0.26
N ILE A 11 -1.26 -12.74 -1.33
CA ILE A 11 -0.24 -12.12 -2.19
C ILE A 11 0.54 -11.06 -1.42
N GLY A 12 -0.13 -10.24 -0.61
CA GLY A 12 0.47 -9.23 0.25
C GLY A 12 1.45 -9.82 1.26
N VAL A 13 1.10 -10.93 1.92
CA VAL A 13 1.97 -11.66 2.84
C VAL A 13 3.18 -12.23 2.12
N ALA A 14 2.98 -12.91 0.98
CA ALA A 14 4.07 -13.45 0.18
C ALA A 14 5.02 -12.35 -0.29
N PHE A 15 4.49 -11.22 -0.74
CA PHE A 15 5.29 -10.10 -1.21
C PHE A 15 6.04 -9.43 -0.05
N THR A 16 5.39 -9.25 1.11
CA THR A 16 6.04 -8.75 2.34
C THR A 16 7.22 -9.64 2.72
N TYR A 17 7.03 -10.96 2.73
CA TYR A 17 8.09 -11.92 3.04
C TYR A 17 9.27 -11.81 2.06
N VAL A 18 8.99 -11.77 0.75
CA VAL A 18 10.03 -11.60 -0.28
C VAL A 18 10.81 -10.31 -0.07
N MET A 19 10.12 -9.20 0.20
CA MET A 19 10.78 -7.90 0.40
C MET A 19 11.59 -7.86 1.70
N MET A 20 11.07 -8.44 2.79
CA MET A 20 11.78 -8.57 4.06
C MET A 20 13.04 -9.42 3.96
N LYS A 21 12.98 -10.54 3.23
CA LYS A 21 14.17 -11.36 2.95
C LYS A 21 15.24 -10.55 2.23
N GLN A 22 14.86 -9.81 1.18
CA GLN A 22 15.81 -8.95 0.48
C GLN A 22 16.38 -7.84 1.36
N TYR A 23 15.58 -7.28 2.29
CA TYR A 23 16.06 -6.32 3.27
C TYR A 23 17.06 -6.97 4.23
N ALA A 24 16.80 -8.17 4.73
CA ALA A 24 17.71 -8.88 5.62
C ALA A 24 19.09 -9.09 4.98
N GLU A 25 19.12 -9.41 3.69
CA GLU A 25 20.32 -9.63 2.89
C GLU A 25 21.07 -8.32 2.54
N ARG A 26 20.37 -7.25 2.17
CA ARG A 26 20.99 -6.05 1.57
C ARG A 26 20.95 -4.79 2.44
N ARG A 27 20.15 -4.82 3.52
CA ARG A 27 19.93 -3.75 4.50
C ARG A 27 19.62 -2.38 3.88
N ARG A 28 18.88 -2.35 2.76
CA ARG A 28 18.52 -1.09 2.09
C ARG A 28 17.25 -0.49 2.71
N PRO A 29 17.25 0.77 3.17
CA PRO A 29 16.09 1.39 3.81
C PRO A 29 14.79 1.31 3.00
N TYR A 30 14.87 1.46 1.68
CA TYR A 30 13.68 1.37 0.83
C TYR A 30 12.96 0.03 0.92
N GLN A 31 13.70 -1.07 1.10
CA GLN A 31 13.13 -2.41 1.20
C GLN A 31 12.38 -2.58 2.52
N LEU A 32 12.93 -2.05 3.62
CA LEU A 32 12.25 -2.04 4.91
C LEU A 32 10.91 -1.31 4.83
N PHE A 33 10.91 -0.08 4.32
CA PHE A 33 9.68 0.72 4.25
C PHE A 33 8.65 0.18 3.25
N TRP A 34 9.10 -0.42 2.15
CA TRP A 34 8.19 -1.16 1.26
C TRP A 34 7.61 -2.39 1.95
N SER A 35 8.40 -3.13 2.73
CA SER A 35 7.87 -4.24 3.54
C SER A 35 6.85 -3.78 4.58
N VAL A 36 7.08 -2.65 5.26
CA VAL A 36 6.10 -2.08 6.19
C VAL A 36 4.79 -1.78 5.46
N SER A 37 4.87 -1.12 4.30
CA SER A 37 3.68 -0.84 3.48
C SER A 37 2.95 -2.11 3.03
N LEU A 38 3.68 -3.14 2.60
CA LEU A 38 3.12 -4.42 2.18
C LEU A 38 2.48 -5.20 3.35
N ALA A 39 3.07 -5.11 4.54
CA ALA A 39 2.49 -5.67 5.75
C ALA A 39 1.17 -4.97 6.10
N MET A 40 1.11 -3.64 5.98
CA MET A 40 -0.13 -2.88 6.16
C MET A 40 -1.17 -3.23 5.09
N PHE A 41 -0.76 -3.45 3.84
CA PHE A 41 -1.65 -3.94 2.81
C PHE A 41 -2.25 -5.31 3.15
N ALA A 42 -1.43 -6.25 3.64
CA ALA A 42 -1.91 -7.54 4.13
C ALA A 42 -2.90 -7.37 5.29
N VAL A 43 -2.57 -6.54 6.29
CA VAL A 43 -3.48 -6.26 7.43
C VAL A 43 -4.81 -5.66 6.95
N ALA A 44 -4.77 -4.68 6.04
CA ALA A 44 -5.96 -4.04 5.48
C ALA A 44 -6.84 -5.06 4.74
N THR A 45 -6.26 -5.81 3.81
CA THR A 45 -7.01 -6.79 2.99
C THR A 45 -7.50 -7.99 3.80
N PHE A 46 -6.81 -8.37 4.88
CA PHE A 46 -7.31 -9.34 5.84
C PHE A 46 -8.50 -8.80 6.64
N ALA A 47 -8.41 -7.57 7.15
CA ALA A 47 -9.52 -6.93 7.86
C ALA A 47 -10.74 -6.73 6.95
N GLU A 48 -10.53 -6.40 5.67
CA GLU A 48 -11.57 -6.34 4.65
C GLU A 48 -12.22 -7.72 4.41
N PHE A 49 -11.41 -8.77 4.23
CA PHE A 49 -11.89 -10.15 4.15
C PHE A 49 -12.74 -10.50 5.38
N TRP A 50 -12.23 -10.22 6.57
CA TRP A 50 -12.88 -10.56 7.82
C TRP A 50 -14.22 -9.84 7.98
N GLY A 51 -14.23 -8.52 7.76
CA GLY A 51 -15.44 -7.71 7.82
C GLY A 51 -16.49 -8.18 6.81
N ALA A 52 -16.08 -8.50 5.58
CA ALA A 52 -17.00 -8.94 4.55
C ALA A 52 -17.47 -10.40 4.65
N ALA A 53 -16.73 -11.26 5.35
CA ALA A 53 -17.10 -12.67 5.53
C ALA A 53 -17.86 -12.92 6.84
N PHE A 54 -17.54 -12.18 7.91
CA PHE A 54 -18.03 -12.44 9.27
C PHE A 54 -18.75 -11.25 9.90
N GLY A 55 -18.89 -10.14 9.18
CA GLY A 55 -19.49 -8.90 9.67
C GLY A 55 -18.45 -7.92 10.22
N TRP A 56 -18.76 -6.63 10.12
CA TRP A 56 -17.87 -5.56 10.56
C TRP A 56 -18.05 -5.26 12.04
N SER A 57 -16.93 -5.07 12.72
CA SER A 57 -16.89 -4.53 14.09
C SER A 57 -16.00 -3.29 14.12
N VAL A 58 -16.14 -2.46 15.16
CA VAL A 58 -15.36 -1.23 15.32
C VAL A 58 -13.84 -1.49 15.23
N PRO A 59 -13.26 -2.52 15.90
CA PRO A 59 -11.83 -2.79 15.79
C PRO A 59 -11.40 -3.24 14.38
N VAL A 60 -12.21 -4.08 13.72
CA VAL A 60 -11.92 -4.56 12.35
C VAL A 60 -11.94 -3.39 11.38
N TYR A 61 -12.97 -2.54 11.44
CA TYR A 61 -13.09 -1.35 10.60
C TYR A 61 -11.92 -0.37 10.82
N LYS A 62 -11.59 -0.05 12.08
CA LYS A 62 -10.48 0.86 12.39
C LYS A 62 -9.13 0.31 11.93
N THR A 63 -8.93 -1.01 12.02
CA THR A 63 -7.73 -1.69 11.52
C THR A 63 -7.63 -1.61 10.00
N PHE A 64 -8.70 -1.99 9.30
CA PHE A 64 -8.83 -1.85 7.85
C PHE A 64 -8.51 -0.42 7.41
N TYR A 65 -9.17 0.55 8.04
CA TYR A 65 -9.08 1.95 7.66
C TYR A 65 -7.70 2.55 7.92
N PHE A 66 -7.13 2.31 9.11
CA PHE A 66 -5.79 2.79 9.44
C PHE A 66 -4.75 2.24 8.46
N ALA A 67 -4.74 0.92 8.28
CA ALA A 67 -3.78 0.24 7.44
C ALA A 67 -3.88 0.69 5.97
N GLY A 68 -5.11 0.79 5.45
CA GLY A 68 -5.39 1.26 4.08
C GLY A 68 -4.92 2.70 3.82
N VAL A 69 -5.13 3.61 4.77
CA VAL A 69 -4.74 5.03 4.61
C VAL A 69 -3.22 5.23 4.77
N ALA A 70 -2.59 4.51 5.70
CA ALA A 70 -1.19 4.74 6.01
C ALA A 70 -0.22 3.99 5.06
N LEU A 71 -0.63 2.87 4.45
CA LEU A 71 0.23 2.09 3.56
C LEU A 71 0.87 2.91 2.40
N PRO A 72 0.18 3.85 1.70
CA PRO A 72 0.81 4.52 0.56
C PRO A 72 1.88 5.51 1.04
N GLY A 73 1.74 6.05 2.26
CA GLY A 73 2.75 6.90 2.89
C GLY A 73 4.08 6.18 3.01
N PHE A 74 4.07 4.94 3.52
CA PHE A 74 5.27 4.11 3.66
C PHE A 74 5.84 3.62 2.31
N PHE A 75 5.00 3.37 1.31
CA PHE A 75 5.49 3.18 -0.07
C PHE A 75 6.25 4.42 -0.56
N GLY A 76 5.69 5.61 -0.30
CA GLY A 76 6.33 6.89 -0.57
C GLY A 76 7.69 7.01 0.10
N VAL A 77 7.80 6.66 1.39
CA VAL A 77 9.09 6.68 2.13
C VAL A 77 10.14 5.83 1.43
N GLY A 78 9.82 4.58 1.09
CA GLY A 78 10.79 3.73 0.40
C GLY A 78 11.15 4.27 -0.99
N THR A 79 10.20 4.85 -1.72
CA THR A 79 10.47 5.47 -3.02
C THR A 79 11.38 6.70 -2.89
N VAL A 80 11.19 7.56 -1.89
CA VAL A 80 12.08 8.70 -1.62
C VAL A 80 13.49 8.20 -1.31
N TYR A 81 13.65 7.22 -0.41
CA TYR A 81 14.96 6.62 -0.13
C TYR A 81 15.61 6.02 -1.39
N LEU A 82 14.80 5.44 -2.28
CA LEU A 82 15.28 4.87 -3.53
C LEU A 82 15.79 5.94 -4.50
N MET A 83 15.13 7.11 -4.56
CA MET A 83 15.46 8.21 -5.47
C MET A 83 16.52 9.16 -4.91
N THR A 84 16.70 9.22 -3.59
CA THR A 84 17.61 10.15 -2.90
C THR A 84 18.79 9.43 -2.26
N ARG A 85 19.29 8.37 -2.91
CA ARG A 85 20.42 7.57 -2.40
C ARG A 85 21.65 8.42 -2.07
N ASP A 86 21.90 9.46 -2.85
CA ASP A 86 23.04 10.37 -2.66
C ASP A 86 22.75 11.50 -1.65
N LYS A 87 21.50 11.62 -1.18
CA LYS A 87 21.01 12.65 -0.25
C LYS A 87 20.15 12.03 0.86
N PRO A 88 20.75 11.21 1.74
CA PRO A 88 19.99 10.40 2.71
C PRO A 88 19.12 11.24 3.65
N LEU A 89 19.49 12.48 3.95
CA LEU A 89 18.71 13.37 4.83
C LEU A 89 17.28 13.56 4.34
N ILE A 90 17.04 13.66 3.02
CA ILE A 90 15.70 13.82 2.45
C ILE A 90 14.84 12.60 2.78
N GLY A 91 15.38 11.40 2.64
CA GLY A 91 14.72 10.15 3.03
C GLY A 91 14.39 10.11 4.52
N HIS A 92 15.32 10.50 5.39
CA HIS A 92 15.08 10.51 6.84
C HIS A 92 14.01 11.51 7.25
N VAL A 93 14.03 12.73 6.69
CA VAL A 93 13.01 13.75 6.97
C VAL A 93 11.64 13.27 6.51
N TYR A 94 11.53 12.77 5.28
CA TYR A 94 10.26 12.27 4.76
C TYR A 94 9.75 11.05 5.56
N ALA A 95 10.64 10.14 5.98
CA ALA A 95 10.30 9.02 6.85
C ALA A 95 9.80 9.48 8.21
N GLY A 96 10.52 10.40 8.87
CA GLY A 96 10.14 10.95 10.17
C GLY A 96 8.77 11.63 10.14
N LEU A 97 8.51 12.45 9.11
CA LEU A 97 7.21 13.09 8.90
C LEU A 97 6.11 12.05 8.65
N THR A 98 6.36 11.04 7.81
CA THR A 98 5.38 9.98 7.54
C THR A 98 5.03 9.20 8.80
N VAL A 99 6.03 8.81 9.60
CA VAL A 99 5.82 8.11 10.87
C VAL A 99 5.05 8.98 11.86
N LEU A 100 5.43 10.25 12.01
CA LEU A 100 4.72 11.19 12.88
C LEU A 100 3.25 11.31 12.48
N ILE A 101 2.96 11.53 11.20
CA ILE A 101 1.60 11.66 10.69
C ILE A 101 0.82 10.35 10.86
N ALA A 102 1.45 9.19 10.64
CA ALA A 102 0.84 7.89 10.88
C ALA A 102 0.50 7.64 12.36
N VAL A 103 1.37 8.04 13.29
CA VAL A 103 1.09 7.94 14.73
C VAL A 103 -0.07 8.87 15.11
N LEU A 104 -0.07 10.12 14.65
CA LEU A 104 -1.17 11.05 14.89
C LEU A 104 -2.49 10.53 14.31
N PHE A 105 -2.44 9.93 13.12
CA PHE A 105 -3.60 9.31 12.49
C PHE A 105 -4.13 8.12 13.30
N LEU A 106 -3.24 7.25 13.79
CA LEU A 106 -3.60 6.11 14.63
C LEU A 106 -4.33 6.58 15.90
N LEU A 107 -3.80 7.60 16.56
CA LEU A 107 -4.44 8.19 17.75
C LEU A 107 -5.81 8.78 17.43
N LYS A 108 -5.95 9.47 16.28
CA LYS A 108 -7.24 10.05 15.86
C LYS A 108 -8.27 9.00 15.48
N VAL A 109 -7.92 7.98 14.70
CA VAL A 109 -8.83 6.87 14.36
C VAL A 109 -9.17 6.05 15.61
N GLY A 110 -8.19 5.80 16.47
CA GLY A 110 -8.38 5.09 17.73
C GLY A 110 -9.42 5.77 18.63
N GLY A 111 -9.29 7.08 18.83
CA GLY A 111 -10.19 7.87 19.69
C GLY A 111 -11.48 8.37 19.04
N ALA A 112 -11.65 8.26 17.72
CA ALA A 112 -12.85 8.74 17.05
C ALA A 112 -14.06 7.82 17.28
N GLU A 113 -15.21 8.42 17.58
CA GLU A 113 -16.51 7.75 17.52
C GLU A 113 -16.94 7.60 16.06
N LEU A 114 -17.57 6.46 15.75
CA LEU A 114 -18.10 6.22 14.41
C LEU A 114 -19.43 6.97 14.25
N MET A 115 -19.74 7.35 13.02
CA MET A 115 -20.99 8.06 12.68
C MET A 115 -22.19 7.13 12.54
N VAL A 116 -21.97 5.82 12.64
CA VAL A 116 -23.00 4.78 12.57
C VAL A 116 -22.99 3.94 13.85
N SER A 117 -24.13 3.33 14.15
CA SER A 117 -24.25 2.36 15.23
C SER A 117 -23.47 1.08 14.93
N ALA A 118 -23.21 0.27 15.96
CA ALA A 118 -22.56 -1.03 15.79
C ALA A 118 -23.38 -1.99 14.93
N ALA A 119 -24.72 -1.90 14.99
CA ALA A 119 -25.62 -2.73 14.19
C ALA A 119 -25.57 -2.35 12.70
N GLU A 120 -25.62 -1.05 12.39
CA GLU A 120 -25.49 -0.55 11.02
C GLU A 120 -24.10 -0.85 10.43
N LEU A 121 -23.05 -0.77 11.25
CA LEU A 121 -21.71 -1.16 10.82
C LEU A 121 -21.65 -2.64 10.44
N ALA A 122 -22.20 -3.52 11.29
CA ALA A 122 -22.18 -4.96 11.07
C ALA A 122 -22.86 -5.37 9.75
N ASP A 123 -23.82 -4.58 9.27
CA ASP A 123 -24.62 -4.84 8.06
C ASP A 123 -23.97 -4.35 6.75
N GLN A 124 -22.83 -3.63 6.80
CA GLN A 124 -22.20 -3.00 5.63
C GLN A 124 -21.77 -3.97 4.50
N GLY A 125 -21.74 -5.29 4.75
CA GLY A 125 -21.38 -6.29 3.76
C GLY A 125 -19.96 -6.09 3.22
N ILE A 126 -19.82 -5.40 2.09
CA ILE A 126 -18.51 -5.05 1.48
C ILE A 126 -17.78 -3.95 2.28
N ALA A 127 -16.60 -3.53 1.80
CA ALA A 127 -15.82 -2.46 2.43
C ALA A 127 -16.67 -1.18 2.61
N PRO A 128 -16.91 -0.73 3.86
CA PRO A 128 -17.77 0.41 4.13
C PRO A 128 -17.21 1.70 3.54
N ASN A 129 -18.09 2.57 3.06
CA ASN A 129 -17.66 3.88 2.61
C ASN A 129 -17.18 4.72 3.81
N HIS A 130 -15.90 5.05 3.84
CA HIS A 130 -15.29 5.77 4.95
C HIS A 130 -15.92 7.13 5.25
N SER A 131 -16.59 7.78 4.28
CA SER A 131 -17.27 9.05 4.54
C SER A 131 -18.56 8.91 5.33
N GLU A 132 -19.15 7.72 5.37
CA GLU A 132 -20.37 7.39 6.10
C GLU A 132 -20.06 6.88 7.50
N ILE A 133 -18.89 6.27 7.69
CA ILE A 133 -18.52 5.64 8.96
C ILE A 133 -17.65 6.55 9.85
N MET A 134 -16.73 7.33 9.27
CA MET A 134 -15.71 8.08 10.03
C MET A 134 -15.86 9.60 9.86
N PRO A 135 -15.86 10.39 10.95
CA PRO A 135 -15.92 11.84 10.89
C PRO A 135 -14.82 12.45 10.01
N ALA A 136 -15.18 13.48 9.24
CA ALA A 136 -14.27 14.15 8.30
C ALA A 136 -12.95 14.59 8.95
N THR A 137 -12.99 15.04 10.21
CA THR A 137 -11.84 15.49 11.01
C THR A 137 -10.86 14.37 11.34
N ALA A 138 -11.34 13.14 11.53
CA ALA A 138 -10.51 11.97 11.81
C ALA A 138 -9.90 11.36 10.53
N ARG A 139 -10.50 11.62 9.36
CA ARG A 139 -10.06 11.06 8.06
C ARG A 139 -9.27 12.00 7.17
N ARG A 140 -9.83 13.16 6.81
CA ARG A 140 -9.41 13.92 5.62
C ARG A 140 -7.95 14.39 5.65
N PRO A 141 -7.44 15.01 6.73
CA PRO A 141 -6.05 15.46 6.76
C PRO A 141 -5.07 14.31 6.52
N TYR A 142 -5.31 13.17 7.17
CA TYR A 142 -4.42 12.03 7.13
C TYR A 142 -4.51 11.25 5.81
N SER A 143 -5.71 11.12 5.23
CA SER A 143 -5.86 10.53 3.89
C SER A 143 -5.13 11.34 2.82
N VAL A 144 -5.11 12.67 2.92
CA VAL A 144 -4.32 13.50 2.00
C VAL A 144 -2.82 13.30 2.25
N LEU A 145 -2.38 13.47 3.49
CA LEU A 145 -0.95 13.49 3.83
C LEU A 145 -0.27 12.12 3.69
N LEU A 146 -0.95 11.03 4.01
CA LEU A 146 -0.39 9.68 3.89
C LEU A 146 -0.73 9.06 2.54
N SER A 147 -2.02 8.98 2.20
CA SER A 147 -2.44 8.21 1.04
C SER A 147 -2.19 8.96 -0.27
N ALA A 148 -2.67 10.20 -0.39
CA ALA A 148 -2.55 10.94 -1.65
C ALA A 148 -1.09 11.30 -1.95
N VAL A 149 -0.38 11.90 -0.99
CA VAL A 149 1.04 12.26 -1.18
C VAL A 149 1.90 11.01 -1.38
N GLY A 150 1.75 9.98 -0.54
CA GLY A 150 2.53 8.74 -0.67
C GLY A 150 2.26 7.99 -1.98
N GLY A 151 0.99 7.92 -2.42
CA GLY A 151 0.60 7.35 -3.70
C GLY A 151 1.18 8.11 -4.88
N VAL A 152 1.12 9.46 -4.87
CA VAL A 152 1.74 10.29 -5.90
C VAL A 152 3.25 10.07 -5.95
N VAL A 153 3.93 10.01 -4.80
CA VAL A 153 5.38 9.76 -4.74
C VAL A 153 5.73 8.40 -5.35
N LEU A 154 4.99 7.34 -5.02
CA LEU A 154 5.19 6.01 -5.60
C LEU A 154 5.02 6.03 -7.13
N ILE A 155 3.90 6.57 -7.60
CA ILE A 155 3.55 6.58 -9.04
C ILE A 155 4.53 7.46 -9.80
N ALA A 156 4.78 8.69 -9.34
CA ALA A 156 5.70 9.62 -9.98
C ALA A 156 7.14 9.08 -9.98
N GLY A 157 7.59 8.46 -8.88
CA GLY A 157 8.92 7.84 -8.81
C GLY A 157 9.08 6.68 -9.80
N ALA A 158 8.04 5.84 -9.94
CA ALA A 158 8.01 4.76 -10.93
C ALA A 158 7.99 5.29 -12.37
N LEU A 159 7.10 6.25 -12.68
CA LEU A 159 7.01 6.88 -14.01
C LEU A 159 8.30 7.59 -14.39
N TYR A 160 8.86 8.39 -13.49
CA TYR A 160 10.15 9.05 -13.70
C TYR A 160 11.23 8.03 -14.02
N SER A 161 11.32 6.96 -13.24
CA SER A 161 12.33 5.92 -13.43
C SER A 161 12.15 5.15 -14.74
N TRP A 162 10.90 4.91 -15.17
CA TRP A 162 10.60 4.32 -16.46
C TRP A 162 11.03 5.24 -17.61
N LEU A 163 10.62 6.50 -17.59
CA LEU A 163 10.81 7.43 -18.71
C LEU A 163 12.27 7.90 -18.84
N ARG A 164 12.91 8.24 -17.71
CA ARG A 164 14.25 8.82 -17.66
C ARG A 164 15.37 7.79 -17.77
N PHE A 165 15.21 6.63 -17.13
CA PHE A 165 16.23 5.58 -17.06
C PHE A 165 15.87 4.35 -17.90
N LYS A 166 14.74 4.36 -18.62
CA LYS A 166 14.27 3.26 -19.48
C LYS A 166 14.12 1.93 -18.75
N LEU A 167 13.77 2.01 -17.46
CA LEU A 167 13.55 0.86 -16.60
C LEU A 167 12.11 0.37 -16.75
N ASP A 168 11.85 -0.42 -17.81
CA ASP A 168 10.50 -0.82 -18.22
C ASP A 168 9.67 -1.51 -17.14
N TYR A 169 10.31 -2.22 -16.21
CA TYR A 169 9.62 -2.88 -15.09
C TYR A 169 8.86 -1.89 -14.19
N ASN A 170 9.24 -0.61 -14.16
CA ASN A 170 8.55 0.41 -13.38
C ASN A 170 7.18 0.78 -13.96
N ARG A 171 6.88 0.46 -15.23
CA ARG A 171 5.54 0.68 -15.82
C ARG A 171 4.46 -0.10 -15.07
N LEU A 172 4.80 -1.31 -14.61
CA LEU A 172 3.87 -2.14 -13.83
C LEU A 172 3.67 -1.58 -12.42
N ILE A 173 4.72 -1.03 -11.81
CA ILE A 173 4.62 -0.38 -10.50
C ILE A 173 3.74 0.87 -10.60
N ALA A 174 3.96 1.70 -11.62
CA ALA A 174 3.14 2.88 -11.89
C ALA A 174 1.68 2.49 -12.15
N LEU A 175 1.43 1.50 -13.02
CA LEU A 175 0.08 1.03 -13.33
C LEU A 175 -0.61 0.45 -12.09
N GLY A 176 0.08 -0.35 -11.29
CA GLY A 176 -0.48 -0.89 -10.05
C GLY A 176 -0.82 0.19 -9.03
N GLY A 177 0.03 1.22 -8.90
CA GLY A 177 -0.27 2.40 -8.09
C GLY A 177 -1.51 3.16 -8.59
N LEU A 178 -1.69 3.29 -9.91
CA LEU A 178 -2.89 3.89 -10.50
C LEU A 178 -4.15 3.07 -10.19
N PHE A 179 -4.08 1.73 -10.21
CA PHE A 179 -5.20 0.88 -9.79
C PHE A 179 -5.61 1.13 -8.34
N PHE A 180 -4.67 1.25 -7.41
CA PHE A 180 -4.99 1.61 -6.02
C PHE A 180 -5.68 2.97 -5.90
N VAL A 181 -5.17 3.99 -6.61
CA VAL A 181 -5.77 5.33 -6.62
C VAL A 181 -7.18 5.28 -7.20
N PHE A 182 -7.36 4.54 -8.30
CA PHE A 182 -8.65 4.39 -8.96
C PHE A 182 -9.68 3.71 -8.06
N GLY A 183 -9.30 2.62 -7.39
CA GLY A 183 -10.15 1.93 -6.40
C GLY A 183 -10.60 2.85 -5.26
N GLY A 184 -9.65 3.55 -4.64
CA GLY A 184 -9.95 4.48 -3.55
C GLY A 184 -10.81 5.67 -3.99
N MET A 185 -10.61 6.19 -5.20
CA MET A 185 -11.41 7.27 -5.77
C MET A 185 -12.85 6.81 -6.03
N LEU A 186 -13.05 5.66 -6.68
CA LEU A 186 -14.38 5.15 -6.99
C LEU A 186 -15.20 4.86 -5.74
N ALA A 187 -14.59 4.20 -4.74
CA ALA A 187 -15.23 3.93 -3.46
C ALA A 187 -15.58 5.23 -2.72
N SER A 188 -14.64 6.18 -2.61
CA SER A 188 -14.84 7.38 -1.79
C SER A 188 -15.63 8.52 -2.45
N ARG A 189 -15.72 8.56 -3.79
CA ARG A 189 -16.35 9.67 -4.53
C ARG A 189 -17.60 9.27 -5.28
N LEU A 190 -17.67 8.02 -5.74
CA LEU A 190 -18.81 7.52 -6.51
C LEU A 190 -19.61 6.47 -5.72
N SER A 191 -19.21 6.16 -4.49
CA SER A 191 -19.83 5.14 -3.62
C SER A 191 -19.92 3.75 -4.25
N ILE A 192 -18.99 3.44 -5.18
CA ILE A 192 -18.89 2.12 -5.82
C ILE A 192 -17.86 1.31 -5.02
N ASN A 193 -18.26 0.76 -3.88
CA ASN A 193 -17.36 0.07 -2.96
C ASN A 193 -16.91 -1.32 -3.48
N GLU A 194 -17.69 -1.90 -4.39
CA GLU A 194 -17.51 -3.24 -4.96
C GLU A 194 -16.19 -3.38 -5.73
N VAL A 195 -15.67 -2.28 -6.28
CA VAL A 195 -14.46 -2.27 -7.10
C VAL A 195 -13.17 -2.27 -6.28
N LEU A 196 -13.24 -1.93 -4.99
CA LEU A 196 -12.06 -1.76 -4.15
C LEU A 196 -11.26 -3.08 -4.00
N PRO A 197 -11.87 -4.25 -3.70
CA PRO A 197 -11.12 -5.51 -3.63
C PRO A 197 -10.41 -5.86 -4.94
N PHE A 198 -11.07 -5.64 -6.09
CA PHE A 198 -10.51 -5.99 -7.41
C PHE A 198 -9.35 -5.09 -7.81
N THR A 199 -9.51 -3.79 -7.60
CA THR A 199 -8.44 -2.81 -7.86
C THR A 199 -7.27 -3.01 -6.91
N ASN A 200 -7.51 -3.41 -5.66
CA ASN A 200 -6.46 -3.82 -4.73
C ASN A 200 -5.70 -5.05 -5.22
N LEU A 201 -6.41 -6.10 -5.66
CA LEU A 201 -5.79 -7.32 -6.19
C LEU A 201 -4.94 -7.03 -7.43
N LEU A 202 -5.48 -6.28 -8.39
CA LEU A 202 -4.75 -5.90 -9.60
C LEU A 202 -3.54 -5.02 -9.28
N GLY A 203 -3.72 -4.03 -8.40
CA GLY A 203 -2.67 -3.12 -7.97
C GLY A 203 -1.48 -3.86 -7.36
N ILE A 204 -1.73 -4.76 -6.41
CA ILE A 204 -0.67 -5.49 -5.72
C ILE A 204 0.04 -6.48 -6.66
N VAL A 205 -0.70 -7.19 -7.53
CA VAL A 205 -0.12 -8.12 -8.50
C VAL A 205 0.81 -7.37 -9.46
N LEU A 206 0.39 -6.23 -10.00
CA LEU A 206 1.20 -5.44 -10.93
C LEU A 206 2.47 -4.92 -10.27
N ILE A 207 2.39 -4.36 -9.06
CA ILE A 207 3.56 -3.91 -8.31
C ILE A 207 4.50 -5.08 -8.03
N PHE A 208 3.97 -6.23 -7.62
CA PHE A 208 4.77 -7.42 -7.32
C PHE A 208 5.54 -7.92 -8.55
N LEU A 209 4.86 -8.02 -9.70
CA LEU A 209 5.48 -8.40 -10.97
C LEU A 209 6.56 -7.40 -11.40
N GLY A 210 6.30 -6.09 -11.25
CA GLY A 210 7.29 -5.05 -11.52
C GLY A 210 8.54 -5.19 -10.65
N VAL A 211 8.39 -5.45 -9.35
CA VAL A 211 9.53 -5.68 -8.45
C VAL A 211 10.28 -6.95 -8.79
N GLN A 212 9.60 -8.05 -9.11
CA GLN A 212 10.27 -9.28 -9.52
C GLN A 212 11.09 -9.10 -10.80
N GLN A 213 10.55 -8.36 -11.78
CA GLN A 213 11.30 -8.03 -13.01
C GLN A 213 12.52 -7.16 -12.69
N ALA A 214 12.39 -6.17 -11.82
CA ALA A 214 13.50 -5.35 -11.35
C ALA A 214 14.60 -6.18 -10.67
N ALA A 215 14.21 -7.19 -9.87
CA ALA A 215 15.15 -8.07 -9.19
C ALA A 215 15.90 -8.98 -10.17
N LYS A 216 15.21 -9.53 -11.19
CA LYS A 216 15.83 -10.34 -12.25
C LYS A 216 16.82 -9.55 -13.08
N ALA A 217 16.47 -8.32 -13.48
CA ALA A 217 17.33 -7.44 -14.26
C ALA A 217 18.63 -7.02 -13.55
N ARG A 218 18.67 -7.12 -12.20
CA ARG A 218 19.85 -6.77 -11.39
C ARG A 218 20.76 -7.96 -11.06
N ARG A 219 20.39 -9.19 -11.42
CA ARG A 219 21.27 -10.36 -11.22
C ARG A 219 22.37 -10.31 -12.28
N PRO A 220 23.67 -10.35 -11.91
CA PRO A 220 24.74 -10.43 -12.89
C PRO A 220 24.58 -11.73 -13.71
N GLN A 221 24.73 -11.64 -15.03
CA GLN A 221 24.78 -12.78 -15.95
C GLN A 221 26.10 -13.52 -15.72
N THR A 222 26.20 -14.35 -14.67
CA THR A 222 27.44 -15.07 -14.33
C THR A 222 27.39 -16.56 -14.66
N GLN A 223 26.58 -17.00 -15.62
CA GLN A 223 26.45 -18.43 -15.97
C GLN A 223 26.11 -18.70 -17.45
N SER A 224 26.71 -18.00 -18.42
CA SER A 224 26.55 -18.39 -19.84
C SER A 224 27.84 -18.48 -20.65
N THR A 225 29.02 -18.49 -20.00
CA THR A 225 30.32 -18.54 -20.71
C THR A 225 31.29 -19.61 -20.21
N SER A 226 30.85 -20.62 -19.43
CA SER A 226 31.72 -21.76 -19.05
C SER A 226 31.40 -23.09 -19.74
N ALA A 227 30.66 -23.08 -20.85
CA ALA A 227 30.31 -24.30 -21.61
C ALA A 227 30.75 -24.23 -23.08
N ALA A 228 31.82 -23.48 -23.36
CA ALA A 228 32.50 -23.48 -24.66
C ALA A 228 34.01 -23.34 -24.41
N GLY A 229 34.62 -24.44 -23.94
CA GLY A 229 36.05 -24.61 -23.76
C GLY A 229 36.37 -26.09 -23.88
#